data_AF-A0A833GBT0-F1
#
_entry.id   AF-A0A833GBT0-F1
#
_cell.length_a   1.000
_cell.length_b   1.000
_cell.length_c   1.000
_cell.angle_alpha   90.00
_cell.angle_beta   90.00
_cell.angle_gamma   90.00
#
_symmetry.space_group_name_H-M   'P 1'
#
loop_
_entity.id
_entity.type
_entity.pdbx_description
1 polymer ?
#
loop_
_entity_poly.entity_id
_entity_poly.type
_entity_poly.pdbx_seq_one_letter_code
_entity_poly.pdbx_strand_id
1 'polypeptide(L)'
;MTSVLVDSNVILDVLTGDSRWSEPSARALADLADRSRLVINPIIYAEVSVRFSRKEQVEEALPDLFHRESIPYAAAFLAAKVFREYRRRGGVRSSPLPDFFVGAHAAVAGYALLTRDPSGYRSYFPKLALVAPN
;
A
#
# COMPACT_ATOMS: atom_id res chain seq x y z
N MET A 1 -6.34 10.43 -15.51
CA MET A 1 -5.90 9.06 -15.20
C MET A 1 -5.93 8.89 -13.70
N THR A 2 -6.63 7.87 -13.19
CA THR A 2 -6.68 7.56 -11.75
C THR A 2 -5.43 6.77 -11.36
N SER A 3 -4.70 7.22 -10.36
CA SER A 3 -3.57 6.46 -9.80
C SER A 3 -4.06 5.50 -8.73
N VAL A 4 -3.35 4.38 -8.57
CA VAL A 4 -3.63 3.36 -7.56
C VAL A 4 -2.38 3.17 -6.73
N LEU A 5 -2.48 3.41 -5.43
CA LEU A 5 -1.42 3.03 -4.50
C LEU A 5 -1.52 1.50 -4.28
N VAL A 6 -0.40 0.80 -4.44
CA VAL A 6 -0.35 -0.66 -4.28
C VAL A 6 0.28 -0.98 -2.94
N ASP A 7 -0.46 -1.68 -2.09
CA ASP A 7 0.02 -2.10 -0.77
C ASP A 7 1.07 -3.21 -0.87
N SER A 8 1.94 -3.32 0.14
CA SER A 8 3.07 -4.25 0.12
C SER A 8 2.60 -5.71 0.11
N ASN A 9 1.48 -6.03 0.77
CA ASN A 9 0.94 -7.39 0.82
C ASN A 9 0.67 -7.96 -0.58
N VAL A 10 0.05 -7.20 -1.47
CA VAL A 10 -0.28 -7.61 -2.85
C VAL A 10 0.98 -7.85 -3.68
N ILE A 11 1.99 -7.00 -3.53
CA ILE A 11 3.28 -7.20 -4.22
C ILE A 11 3.96 -8.46 -3.69
N LEU A 12 3.98 -8.63 -2.37
CA LEU A 12 4.61 -9.78 -1.71
C LEU A 12 3.90 -11.09 -2.06
N ASP A 13 2.58 -11.12 -2.21
CA ASP A 13 1.84 -12.32 -2.65
C ASP A 13 2.36 -12.82 -4.01
N VAL A 14 2.61 -11.91 -4.96
CA VAL A 14 3.15 -12.26 -6.28
C VAL A 14 4.61 -12.69 -6.19
N LEU A 15 5.45 -11.89 -5.54
CA LEU A 15 6.90 -12.16 -5.44
C LEU A 15 7.22 -13.44 -4.68
N THR A 16 6.39 -13.82 -3.71
CA THR A 16 6.60 -15.03 -2.91
C THR A 16 5.90 -16.27 -3.47
N GLY A 17 5.08 -16.11 -4.52
CA GLY A 17 4.26 -17.21 -5.03
C GLY A 17 3.28 -17.73 -3.99
N ASP A 18 2.65 -16.84 -3.21
CA ASP A 18 1.66 -17.24 -2.20
C ASP A 18 0.59 -18.14 -2.83
N SER A 19 0.43 -19.34 -2.27
CA SER A 19 -0.44 -20.39 -2.83
C SER A 19 -1.91 -20.00 -3.00
N ARG A 20 -2.39 -18.97 -2.27
CA ARG A 20 -3.78 -18.52 -2.31
C ARG A 20 -3.91 -17.17 -3.00
N TRP A 21 -2.93 -16.29 -2.81
CA TRP A 21 -3.05 -14.89 -3.19
C TRP A 21 -2.23 -14.50 -4.41
N SER A 22 -1.24 -15.29 -4.81
CA SER A 22 -0.37 -14.92 -5.94
C SER A 22 -1.15 -14.68 -7.23
N GLU A 23 -2.05 -15.59 -7.61
CA GLU A 23 -2.84 -15.46 -8.84
C GLU A 23 -3.84 -14.29 -8.77
N PRO A 24 -4.71 -14.17 -7.73
CA PRO A 24 -5.59 -13.01 -7.59
C PRO A 24 -4.85 -11.67 -7.58
N SER A 25 -3.74 -11.59 -6.84
CA SER A 25 -2.92 -10.36 -6.73
C SER A 25 -2.27 -10.02 -8.07
N ALA A 26 -1.72 -11.00 -8.79
CA ALA A 26 -1.15 -10.79 -10.11
C ALA A 26 -2.20 -10.31 -11.13
N ARG A 27 -3.41 -10.91 -11.10
CA ARG A 27 -4.51 -10.51 -11.98
C ARG A 27 -4.97 -9.09 -11.68
N ALA A 28 -5.16 -8.75 -10.40
CA ALA A 28 -5.53 -7.39 -10.00
C ALA A 28 -4.48 -6.35 -10.40
N LEU A 29 -3.19 -6.67 -10.25
CA LEU A 29 -2.09 -5.81 -10.69
C LEU A 29 -2.10 -5.61 -12.21
N ALA A 30 -2.21 -6.68 -12.99
CA ALA A 30 -2.26 -6.61 -14.45
C ALA A 30 -3.46 -5.77 -14.93
N ASP A 31 -4.65 -6.08 -14.41
CA ASP A 31 -5.88 -5.36 -14.73
C ASP A 31 -5.77 -3.86 -14.43
N LEU A 32 -5.17 -3.49 -13.30
CA LEU A 32 -5.00 -2.09 -12.91
C LEU A 32 -3.88 -1.40 -13.68
N ALA A 33 -2.79 -2.10 -14.00
CA ALA A 33 -1.69 -1.59 -14.82
C ALA A 33 -2.17 -1.13 -16.22
N ASP A 34 -3.14 -1.82 -16.80
CA ASP A 34 -3.68 -1.48 -18.13
C ASP A 34 -4.48 -0.18 -18.15
N ARG A 35 -5.00 0.29 -17.00
CA ARG A 35 -5.95 1.41 -16.92
C ARG A 35 -5.56 2.52 -15.93
N SER A 36 -4.54 2.29 -15.11
CA SER A 36 -4.16 3.16 -14.00
C SER A 36 -2.65 3.24 -13.86
N ARG A 37 -2.18 4.34 -13.28
CA ARG A 37 -0.79 4.46 -12.84
C ARG A 37 -0.62 3.74 -11.50
N LEU A 38 0.21 2.69 -11.45
CA LEU A 38 0.52 2.00 -10.21
C LEU A 38 1.58 2.77 -9.42
N VAL A 39 1.32 3.05 -8.15
CA VAL A 39 2.16 3.88 -7.29
C VAL A 39 2.57 3.11 -6.05
N ILE A 40 3.83 3.27 -5.65
CA ILE A 40 4.33 2.85 -4.34
C ILE A 40 5.01 4.03 -3.65
N ASN A 41 5.14 3.95 -2.33
CA ASN A 41 5.84 4.95 -1.53
C ASN A 41 7.01 4.31 -0.75
N PRO A 42 7.87 5.11 -0.08
CA PRO A 42 9.01 4.58 0.66
C PRO A 42 8.68 3.54 1.72
N ILE A 43 7.48 3.57 2.32
CA ILE A 43 7.06 2.58 3.32
C ILE A 43 6.82 1.22 2.66
N ILE A 44 6.05 1.21 1.56
CA ILE A 44 5.80 -0.01 0.77
C ILE A 44 7.11 -0.57 0.23
N TYR A 45 7.98 0.29 -0.32
CA TYR A 45 9.31 -0.13 -0.79
C TYR A 45 10.13 -0.77 0.34
N ALA A 46 10.14 -0.16 1.53
CA ALA A 46 10.87 -0.69 2.68
C ALA A 46 10.35 -2.08 3.08
N GLU A 47 9.04 -2.27 3.13
CA GLU A 47 8.43 -3.56 3.48
C GLU A 47 8.75 -4.66 2.47
N VAL A 48 8.66 -4.36 1.18
CA VAL A 48 9.03 -5.31 0.11
C VAL A 48 10.53 -5.64 0.19
N SER A 49 11.37 -4.65 0.49
CA SER A 49 12.82 -4.80 0.51
C SER A 49 13.34 -5.79 1.57
N VAL A 50 12.59 -6.06 2.64
CA VAL A 50 12.99 -6.98 3.72
C VAL A 50 13.30 -8.39 3.21
N ARG A 51 12.72 -8.79 2.08
CA ARG A 51 12.93 -10.12 1.47
C ARG A 51 14.24 -10.23 0.69
N PHE A 52 14.95 -9.13 0.47
CA PHE A 52 16.11 -9.07 -0.40
C PHE A 52 17.36 -8.68 0.39
N SER A 53 18.49 -9.31 0.06
CA SER A 53 19.78 -8.99 0.71
C SER A 53 20.50 -7.81 0.06
N ARG A 54 20.12 -7.46 -1.17
CA ARG A 54 20.73 -6.38 -1.95
C ARG A 54 19.66 -5.49 -2.57
N LYS A 55 19.96 -4.19 -2.66
CA LYS A 55 19.06 -3.20 -3.25
C LYS A 55 18.72 -3.55 -4.69
N GLU A 56 19.69 -4.00 -5.47
CA GLU A 56 19.53 -4.31 -6.90
C GLU A 56 18.45 -5.37 -7.15
N GLN A 57 18.29 -6.32 -6.22
CA GLN A 57 17.25 -7.35 -6.33
C GLN A 57 15.85 -6.78 -6.09
N VAL A 58 15.72 -5.75 -5.25
CA VAL A 58 14.45 -5.03 -5.05
C VAL A 58 14.10 -4.25 -6.31
N GLU A 59 15.10 -3.59 -6.92
CA GLU A 59 14.93 -2.84 -8.16
C GLU A 59 14.48 -3.76 -9.32
N GLU A 60 15.02 -4.99 -9.40
CA GLU A 60 14.58 -5.99 -10.37
C GLU A 60 13.16 -6.51 -10.09
N ALA A 61 12.82 -6.71 -8.81
CA ALA A 61 11.50 -7.19 -8.38
C ALA A 61 10.39 -6.12 -8.48
N LEU A 62 10.75 -4.84 -8.43
CA LEU A 62 9.85 -3.69 -8.56
C LEU A 62 10.15 -2.95 -9.88
N PRO A 63 9.66 -3.49 -11.03
CA PRO A 63 9.95 -2.92 -12.34
C PRO A 63 9.41 -1.50 -12.48
N ASP A 64 9.84 -0.81 -13.53
CA ASP A 64 9.47 0.59 -13.85
C ASP A 64 7.95 0.84 -13.99
N LEU A 65 7.15 -0.23 -14.02
CA LEU A 65 5.69 -0.18 -13.88
C LEU A 65 5.25 0.51 -12.58
N PHE A 66 6.00 0.35 -11.49
CA PHE A 66 5.69 0.98 -10.20
C PHE A 66 6.29 2.39 -10.11
N HIS A 67 5.43 3.39 -10.16
CA HIS A 67 5.85 4.77 -9.97
C HIS A 67 6.11 5.05 -8.49
N ARG A 68 7.31 5.52 -8.18
CA ARG A 68 7.72 5.83 -6.81
C ARG A 68 7.38 7.27 -6.47
N GLU A 69 6.59 7.46 -5.42
CA GLU A 69 6.25 8.79 -4.91
C GLU A 69 6.70 8.95 -3.45
N SER A 70 7.25 10.11 -3.10
CA SER A 70 7.47 10.47 -1.70
C SER A 70 6.12 10.62 -0.97
N ILE A 71 6.09 10.33 0.33
CA ILE A 71 4.90 10.57 1.15
C ILE A 71 4.74 12.09 1.34
N PRO A 72 3.61 12.69 0.92
CA PRO A 72 3.36 14.11 1.16
C PRO A 72 3.27 14.42 2.65
N TYR A 73 3.73 15.60 3.09
CA TYR A 73 3.57 16.02 4.50
C TYR A 73 2.11 16.05 4.97
N ALA A 74 1.17 16.35 4.07
CA ALA A 74 -0.26 16.27 4.36
C ALA A 74 -0.72 14.83 4.70
N ALA A 75 -0.13 13.82 4.04
CA ALA A 75 -0.39 12.42 4.36
C ALA A 75 0.21 12.05 5.72
N ALA A 76 1.42 12.51 6.05
CA ALA A 76 2.00 12.32 7.38
C ALA A 76 1.15 12.95 8.49
N PHE A 77 0.60 14.15 8.25
CA PHE A 77 -0.34 14.80 9.17
C PHE A 77 -1.61 13.97 9.38
N LEU A 78 -2.23 13.47 8.30
CA LEU A 78 -3.41 12.63 8.38
C LEU A 78 -3.12 11.30 9.10
N ALA A 79 -2.00 10.66 8.80
CA ALA A 79 -1.55 9.44 9.47
C ALA A 79 -1.44 9.64 10.99
N ALA A 80 -0.92 10.78 11.45
CA ALA A 80 -0.86 11.11 12.87
C ALA A 80 -2.26 11.28 13.50
N LYS A 81 -3.24 11.85 12.79
CA LYS A 81 -4.62 11.95 13.27
C LYS A 81 -5.28 10.58 13.38
N VAL A 82 -5.07 9.72 12.39
CA VAL A 82 -5.53 8.33 12.41
C VAL A 82 -4.89 7.56 13.56
N PHE A 83 -3.58 7.70 13.77
CA PHE A 83 -2.89 7.06 14.89
C PHE A 83 -3.44 7.50 16.25
N ARG A 84 -3.74 8.79 16.42
CA ARG A 84 -4.38 9.30 17.65
C ARG A 84 -5.74 8.64 17.89
N GLU A 85 -6.55 8.45 16.84
CA GLU A 85 -7.83 7.77 16.94
C GLU A 85 -7.66 6.27 17.26
N TYR A 86 -6.70 5.60 16.62
CA TYR A 86 -6.32 4.22 16.94
C TYR A 86 -5.97 4.06 18.43
N ARG A 87 -5.14 4.95 18.99
CA ARG A 87 -4.80 4.96 20.43
C ARG A 87 -6.03 5.18 21.31
N ARG A 88 -6.93 6.09 20.91
CA ARG A 88 -8.19 6.35 21.64
C ARG A 88 -9.10 5.13 21.68
N ARG A 89 -9.05 4.28 20.66
CA ARG A 89 -9.79 3.00 20.57
C ARG A 89 -9.09 1.82 21.26
N GLY A 90 -8.07 2.06 22.09
CA GLY A 90 -7.35 1.02 22.83
C GLY A 90 -6.16 0.42 22.08
N GLY A 91 -5.73 1.04 20.98
CA GLY A 91 -4.54 0.62 20.25
C GLY A 91 -3.28 0.63 21.11
N VAL A 92 -2.54 -0.49 21.10
CA VAL A 92 -1.38 -0.70 21.98
C VAL A 92 -0.04 -0.19 21.41
N ARG A 93 0.03 0.04 20.09
CA ARG A 93 1.28 0.43 19.41
C ARG A 93 1.73 1.82 19.86
N SER A 94 3.03 1.96 20.13
CA SER A 94 3.64 3.19 20.65
C SER A 94 3.97 4.22 19.57
N SER A 95 4.04 3.80 18.30
CA SER A 95 4.33 4.64 17.14
C SER A 95 3.26 4.48 16.05
N PRO A 96 3.06 5.49 15.18
CA PRO A 96 2.19 5.36 14.01
C PRO A 96 2.54 4.14 13.16
N LEU A 97 1.50 3.41 12.73
CA LEU A 97 1.67 2.21 11.92
C LEU A 97 1.99 2.58 10.45
N PRO A 98 2.81 1.78 9.75
CA PRO A 98 3.04 1.88 8.30
C PRO A 98 1.75 2.07 7.49
N ASP A 99 0.74 1.23 7.72
CA ASP A 99 -0.56 1.27 7.04
C ASP A 99 -1.26 2.63 7.16
N PHE A 100 -1.03 3.37 8.26
CA PHE A 100 -1.62 4.70 8.41
C PHE A 100 -0.99 5.70 7.44
N PHE A 101 0.30 5.57 7.10
CA PHE A 101 0.94 6.37 6.07
C PHE A 101 0.51 5.95 4.67
N VAL A 102 0.41 4.63 4.42
CA VAL A 102 -0.06 4.09 3.13
C VAL A 102 -1.48 4.58 2.84
N GLY A 103 -2.42 4.35 3.77
CA GLY A 103 -3.81 4.78 3.62
C GLY A 103 -3.95 6.29 3.55
N ALA A 104 -3.17 7.04 4.33
CA ALA A 104 -3.19 8.50 4.28
C ALA A 104 -2.64 9.06 2.97
N HIS A 105 -1.59 8.46 2.39
CA HIS A 105 -1.07 8.88 1.08
C HIS A 105 -2.15 8.71 0.02
N ALA A 106 -2.76 7.53 -0.07
CA ALA A 106 -3.82 7.29 -1.03
C ALA A 106 -5.01 8.25 -0.83
N ALA A 107 -5.45 8.46 0.41
CA ALA A 107 -6.56 9.36 0.73
C ALA A 107 -6.27 10.83 0.39
N VAL A 108 -5.07 11.33 0.69
CA VAL A 108 -4.67 12.72 0.42
C VAL A 108 -4.47 12.96 -1.07
N ALA A 109 -3.88 12.00 -1.78
CA ALA A 109 -3.64 12.11 -3.21
C ALA A 109 -4.89 11.84 -4.07
N GLY A 110 -5.99 11.38 -3.46
CA GLY A 110 -7.22 11.03 -4.18
C GLY A 110 -7.07 9.75 -5.01
N TYR A 111 -6.19 8.84 -4.59
CA TYR A 111 -5.91 7.58 -5.26
C TYR A 111 -6.85 6.48 -4.73
N ALA A 112 -7.01 5.41 -5.52
CA ALA A 112 -7.48 4.15 -4.96
C ALA A 112 -6.31 3.42 -4.27
N LEU A 113 -6.62 2.47 -3.39
CA LEU A 113 -5.65 1.60 -2.74
C LEU A 113 -5.97 0.14 -3.05
N LEU A 114 -5.01 -0.55 -3.68
CA LEU A 114 -5.05 -1.99 -3.89
C LEU A 114 -4.40 -2.69 -2.69
N THR A 115 -5.17 -3.50 -1.96
CA THR A 115 -4.69 -4.21 -0.76
C THR A 115 -5.46 -5.50 -0.55
N ARG A 116 -4.81 -6.52 0.00
CA ARG A 116 -5.45 -7.76 0.43
C ARG A 116 -6.33 -7.57 1.68
N ASP A 117 -6.05 -6.56 2.50
CA ASP A 117 -6.63 -6.37 3.83
C ASP A 117 -7.49 -5.09 3.92
N PRO A 118 -8.59 -4.97 3.15
CA PRO A 118 -9.33 -3.70 3.01
C PRO A 118 -10.08 -3.27 4.28
N SER A 119 -10.39 -4.20 5.19
CA SER A 119 -11.17 -3.91 6.41
C SER A 119 -10.46 -2.94 7.36
N GLY A 120 -9.13 -3.07 7.49
CA GLY A 120 -8.30 -2.18 8.29
C GLY A 120 -8.35 -0.75 7.75
N TYR A 121 -8.10 -0.59 6.45
CA TYR A 121 -8.15 0.72 5.80
C TYR A 121 -9.54 1.34 5.84
N ARG A 122 -10.61 0.57 5.57
CA ARG A 122 -11.99 1.06 5.60
C ARG A 122 -12.38 1.67 6.96
N SER A 123 -11.84 1.12 8.05
CA SER A 123 -12.13 1.57 9.41
C SER A 123 -11.57 2.96 9.73
N TYR A 124 -10.46 3.36 9.10
CA TYR A 124 -9.78 4.64 9.34
C TYR A 124 -9.91 5.63 8.18
N PHE A 125 -10.16 5.13 6.97
CA PHE A 125 -10.28 5.90 5.73
C PHE A 125 -11.58 5.52 5.00
N PRO A 126 -12.76 5.84 5.56
CA PRO A 126 -14.05 5.34 5.03
C PRO A 126 -14.40 5.86 3.63
N LYS A 127 -13.76 6.95 3.18
CA LYS A 127 -13.93 7.52 1.83
C LYS A 127 -12.89 7.03 0.82
N LEU A 128 -11.90 6.24 1.26
CA LEU A 128 -10.85 5.74 0.38
C LEU A 128 -11.42 4.65 -0.52
N ALA A 129 -11.21 4.78 -1.83
CA ALA A 129 -11.54 3.73 -2.78
C ALA A 129 -10.59 2.55 -2.57
N LEU A 130 -11.13 1.39 -2.22
CA LEU A 130 -10.37 0.17 -1.95
C LEU A 130 -10.64 -0.85 -3.05
N VAL A 131 -9.56 -1.43 -3.57
CA VAL A 131 -9.59 -2.57 -4.48
C VAL A 131 -8.96 -3.75 -3.74
N ALA A 132 -9.64 -4.90 -3.76
CA ALA A 132 -9.13 -6.13 -3.18
C ALA A 132 -8.98 -7.19 -4.28
N PRO A 133 -7.90 -7.98 -4.27
CA PRO A 133 -7.82 -9.20 -5.06
C PRO A 133 -8.96 -10.16 -4.67
N ASN A 134 -9.67 -10.71 -5.65
CA ASN A 134 -10.75 -11.69 -5.47
C ASN A 134 -10.41 -13.00 -6.16
#